data_AF-A0A8T4U8K6-F1
#
_entry.id   AF-A0A8T4U8K6-F1
#
_cell.length_a   1.000
_cell.length_b   1.000
_cell.length_c   1.000
_cell.angle_alpha   90.00
_cell.angle_beta   90.00
_cell.angle_gamma   90.00
#
_symmetry.space_group_name_H-M   'P 1'
#
loop_
_entity.id
_entity.type
_entity.pdbx_description
1 polymer ?
#
loop_
_entity_poly.entity_id
_entity_poly.type
_entity_poly.pdbx_seq_one_letter_code
_entity_poly.pdbx_strand_id
1 'polypeptide(L)'
;MNYKLICFDIDGVIFKDVNFWMELHKSFNTLEQGKILTEKYLHSDYPRLVEEVVVNLWKGRDAKPYFDLVNSLEYLPGVKQMFDYVKSKGFISALISASSIEVARRVQKDFGVDHIFANELIIRDNKVSGEFLWPLGAGKEKKADIIRNLCNDLNISPNETIYIGDSDKDIEAFKEVGLSIAFNSNCKELKDIATFVVDSDNLSKVLKYLPK
;
A
#
# COMPACT_ATOMS: atom_id res chain seq x y z
N MET A 1 24.22 6.25 -9.54
CA MET A 1 23.67 4.94 -9.12
C MET A 1 22.68 4.50 -10.19
N ASN A 2 22.64 3.21 -10.52
CA ASN A 2 21.71 2.65 -11.51
C ASN A 2 20.58 1.94 -10.76
N TYR A 3 19.49 2.63 -10.51
CA TYR A 3 18.32 2.03 -9.87
C TYR A 3 17.61 1.10 -10.86
N LYS A 4 16.98 0.03 -10.36
CA LYS A 4 16.32 -1.00 -11.18
C LYS A 4 14.88 -1.29 -10.74
N LEU A 5 14.61 -1.18 -9.45
CA LEU A 5 13.31 -1.41 -8.83
C LEU A 5 12.77 -0.11 -8.25
N ILE A 6 11.48 0.16 -8.46
CA ILE A 6 10.76 1.25 -7.79
C ILE A 6 9.50 0.72 -7.12
N CYS A 7 9.43 0.93 -5.81
CA CYS A 7 8.35 0.52 -4.94
C CYS A 7 7.53 1.73 -4.50
N PHE A 8 6.22 1.54 -4.36
CA PHE A 8 5.31 2.58 -3.88
C PHE A 8 4.43 2.05 -2.76
N ASP A 9 4.18 2.88 -1.75
CA ASP A 9 2.93 2.76 -1.00
C ASP A 9 1.73 3.11 -1.89
N ILE A 10 0.52 2.76 -1.44
CA ILE A 10 -0.73 3.01 -2.16
C ILE A 10 -1.49 4.20 -1.56
N ASP A 11 -1.84 4.11 -0.27
CA ASP A 11 -2.62 5.14 0.41
C ASP A 11 -1.73 6.39 0.58
N GLY A 12 -2.24 7.58 0.28
CA GLY A 12 -1.47 8.84 0.37
C GLY A 12 -0.44 9.07 -0.74
N VAL A 13 -0.11 8.04 -1.53
CA VAL A 13 0.87 8.12 -2.63
C VAL A 13 0.23 7.91 -4.01
N ILE A 14 -0.53 6.84 -4.20
CA ILE A 14 -1.24 6.54 -5.46
C ILE A 14 -2.69 7.00 -5.41
N PHE A 15 -3.36 6.79 -4.28
CA PHE A 15 -4.71 7.29 -4.04
C PHE A 15 -4.69 8.34 -2.93
N LYS A 16 -5.75 9.15 -2.86
CA LYS A 16 -5.96 10.02 -1.69
C LYS A 16 -5.95 9.18 -0.42
N ASP A 17 -5.34 9.71 0.65
CA ASP A 17 -5.24 9.01 1.93
C ASP A 17 -6.63 8.73 2.50
N VAL A 18 -6.98 7.44 2.53
CA VAL A 18 -8.24 6.91 3.03
C VAL A 18 -7.91 5.62 3.78
N ASN A 19 -8.40 5.49 5.01
CA ASN A 19 -8.32 4.22 5.71
C ASN A 19 -9.32 3.23 5.12
N PHE A 20 -8.88 2.47 4.11
CA PHE A 20 -9.71 1.53 3.35
C PHE A 20 -10.54 0.59 4.24
N TRP A 21 -9.93 0.02 5.28
CA TRP A 21 -10.63 -0.92 6.17
C TRP A 21 -11.72 -0.25 7.00
N MET A 22 -11.50 1.00 7.45
CA MET A 22 -12.53 1.76 8.17
C MET A 22 -13.67 2.22 7.26
N GLU A 23 -13.38 2.61 6.02
CA GLU A 23 -14.44 2.89 5.03
C GLU A 23 -15.23 1.62 4.68
N LEU A 24 -14.57 0.47 4.59
CA LEU A 24 -15.27 -0.79 4.38
C LEU A 24 -16.18 -1.14 5.56
N HIS A 25 -15.72 -0.91 6.80
CA HIS A 25 -16.58 -1.05 7.98
C HIS A 25 -17.82 -0.16 7.89
N LYS A 26 -17.70 1.09 7.42
CA LYS A 26 -18.87 1.98 7.19
C LYS A 26 -19.83 1.38 6.17
N SER A 27 -19.31 0.93 5.02
CA SER A 27 -20.12 0.29 3.97
C SER A 27 -20.83 -0.97 4.44
N PHE A 28 -20.27 -1.68 5.42
CA PHE A 28 -20.92 -2.82 6.07
C PHE A 28 -21.74 -2.48 7.32
N ASN A 29 -21.90 -1.22 7.69
CA ASN A 29 -22.58 -0.80 8.93
C ASN A 29 -21.97 -1.45 10.20
N THR A 30 -20.63 -1.54 10.24
CA THR A 30 -19.85 -2.13 11.35
C THR A 30 -18.77 -1.18 11.87
N LEU A 31 -18.87 0.13 11.60
CA LEU A 31 -17.83 1.10 11.97
C LEU A 31 -17.54 1.15 13.46
N GLU A 32 -18.58 1.16 14.30
CA GLU A 32 -18.38 1.27 15.74
C GLU A 32 -17.68 0.01 16.30
N GLN A 33 -18.10 -1.18 15.88
CA GLN A 33 -17.41 -2.42 16.23
C GLN A 33 -15.98 -2.44 15.66
N GLY A 34 -15.80 -2.00 14.41
CA GLY A 34 -14.50 -1.95 13.74
C GLY A 34 -13.49 -1.08 14.47
N LYS A 35 -13.90 0.11 14.93
CA LYS A 35 -13.05 0.99 15.74
C LYS A 35 -12.63 0.31 17.04
N ILE A 36 -13.58 -0.25 17.80
CA ILE A 36 -13.32 -0.91 19.08
C ILE A 36 -12.34 -2.08 18.91
N LEU A 37 -12.58 -2.93 17.90
CA LEU A 37 -11.71 -4.08 17.63
C LEU A 37 -10.32 -3.63 17.17
N THR A 38 -10.24 -2.62 16.30
CA THR A 38 -8.97 -2.09 15.80
C THR A 38 -8.13 -1.49 16.93
N GLU A 39 -8.73 -0.66 17.78
CA GLU A 39 -8.06 -0.09 18.96
C GLU A 39 -7.53 -1.19 19.89
N LYS A 40 -8.33 -2.25 20.08
CA LYS A 40 -7.98 -3.33 20.99
C LYS A 40 -6.88 -4.25 20.45
N TYR A 41 -6.89 -4.56 19.15
CA TYR A 41 -6.16 -5.70 18.59
C TYR A 41 -5.12 -5.35 17.52
N LEU A 42 -5.20 -4.20 16.83
CA LEU A 42 -4.35 -3.92 15.65
C LEU A 42 -2.85 -4.07 15.91
N HIS A 43 -2.40 -3.66 17.10
CA HIS A 43 -0.98 -3.69 17.49
C HIS A 43 -0.65 -4.73 18.56
N SER A 44 -1.63 -5.49 19.04
CA SER A 44 -1.47 -6.46 20.12
C SER A 44 -1.72 -7.90 19.67
N ASP A 45 -2.73 -8.13 18.84
CA ASP A 45 -3.14 -9.44 18.35
C ASP A 45 -3.86 -9.31 17.00
N TYR A 46 -3.08 -9.10 15.94
CA TYR A 46 -3.61 -8.95 14.59
C TYR A 46 -4.41 -10.18 14.09
N PRO A 47 -3.99 -11.43 14.36
CA PRO A 47 -4.82 -12.60 14.06
C PRO A 47 -6.20 -12.54 14.70
N ARG A 48 -6.30 -12.11 15.96
CA ARG A 48 -7.59 -11.93 16.63
C ARG A 48 -8.42 -10.81 15.99
N LEU A 49 -7.80 -9.70 15.60
CA LEU A 49 -8.49 -8.64 14.85
C LEU A 49 -9.15 -9.21 13.57
N VAL A 50 -8.38 -9.98 12.81
CA VAL A 50 -8.86 -10.60 11.56
C VAL A 50 -10.00 -11.59 11.83
N GLU A 51 -9.87 -12.44 12.85
CA GLU A 51 -10.93 -13.38 13.23
C GLU A 51 -12.24 -12.63 13.57
N GLU A 52 -12.17 -11.64 14.46
CA GLU A 52 -13.36 -10.89 14.89
C GLU A 52 -14.00 -10.12 13.73
N VAL A 53 -13.21 -9.50 12.87
CA VAL A 53 -13.74 -8.70 11.76
C VAL A 53 -14.18 -9.58 10.60
N VAL A 54 -13.29 -10.41 10.06
CA VAL A 54 -13.54 -11.11 8.80
C VAL A 54 -14.45 -12.32 9.01
N VAL A 55 -14.25 -13.08 10.09
CA VAL A 55 -15.07 -14.29 10.37
C VAL A 55 -16.37 -13.92 11.08
N ASN A 56 -16.30 -13.13 12.17
CA ASN A 56 -17.48 -12.92 13.02
C ASN A 56 -18.36 -11.77 12.52
N LEU A 57 -17.78 -10.67 11.99
CA LEU A 57 -18.57 -9.53 11.53
C LEU A 57 -18.93 -9.57 10.05
N TRP A 58 -18.02 -10.01 9.17
CA TRP A 58 -18.17 -9.83 7.73
C TRP A 58 -18.53 -11.08 6.92
N LYS A 59 -18.24 -12.28 7.41
CA LYS A 59 -18.52 -13.53 6.69
C LYS A 59 -19.97 -13.61 6.21
N GLY A 60 -20.15 -13.96 4.94
CA GLY A 60 -21.45 -14.12 4.29
C GLY A 60 -22.11 -12.82 3.82
N ARG A 61 -21.52 -11.65 4.11
CA ARG A 61 -21.99 -10.38 3.55
C ARG A 61 -21.72 -10.29 2.06
N ASP A 62 -22.59 -9.56 1.36
CA ASP A 62 -22.39 -9.20 -0.04
C ASP A 62 -21.06 -8.45 -0.22
N ALA A 63 -20.29 -8.84 -1.24
CA ALA A 63 -19.01 -8.23 -1.58
C ALA A 63 -19.15 -6.96 -2.41
N LYS A 64 -20.35 -6.61 -2.90
CA LYS A 64 -20.58 -5.41 -3.69
C LYS A 64 -20.02 -4.12 -3.03
N PRO A 65 -20.24 -3.84 -1.73
CA PRO A 65 -19.71 -2.62 -1.12
C PRO A 65 -18.17 -2.58 -1.06
N TYR A 66 -17.51 -3.74 -1.02
CA TYR A 66 -16.05 -3.83 -1.10
C TYR A 66 -15.53 -3.41 -2.48
N PHE A 67 -16.11 -3.94 -3.55
CA PHE A 67 -15.72 -3.56 -4.91
C PHE A 67 -16.16 -2.14 -5.28
N ASP A 68 -17.32 -1.67 -4.80
CA ASP A 68 -17.75 -0.28 -4.96
C ASP A 68 -16.71 0.67 -4.33
N LEU A 69 -16.22 0.35 -3.12
CA LEU A 69 -15.19 1.14 -2.46
C LEU A 69 -13.89 1.14 -3.26
N VAL A 70 -13.38 -0.02 -3.70
CA VAL A 70 -12.18 -0.14 -4.55
C VAL A 70 -12.28 0.75 -5.79
N ASN A 71 -13.46 0.77 -6.44
CA ASN A 71 -13.68 1.55 -7.66
C ASN A 71 -13.87 3.05 -7.39
N SER A 72 -14.35 3.42 -6.20
CA SER A 72 -14.57 4.82 -5.82
C SER A 72 -13.28 5.58 -5.49
N LEU A 73 -12.18 4.88 -5.18
CA LEU A 73 -10.93 5.55 -4.82
C LEU A 73 -10.41 6.42 -5.98
N GLU A 74 -10.00 7.64 -5.66
CA GLU A 74 -9.50 8.62 -6.62
C GLU A 74 -7.97 8.62 -6.65
N TYR A 75 -7.42 8.47 -7.86
CA TYR A 75 -5.99 8.62 -8.08
C TYR A 75 -5.53 10.03 -7.71
N LEU A 76 -4.33 10.13 -7.13
CA LEU A 76 -3.68 11.40 -6.94
C LEU A 76 -3.25 12.01 -8.29
N PRO A 77 -3.26 13.35 -8.41
CA PRO A 77 -2.67 14.02 -9.56
C PRO A 77 -1.24 13.53 -9.80
N GLY A 78 -0.87 13.28 -11.06
CA GLY A 78 0.50 12.88 -11.40
C GLY A 78 0.77 11.37 -11.45
N VAL A 79 -0.16 10.51 -11.00
CA VAL A 79 0.02 9.04 -11.00
C VAL A 79 0.29 8.50 -12.40
N LYS A 80 -0.48 8.95 -13.41
CA LYS A 80 -0.26 8.53 -14.79
C LYS A 80 1.15 8.92 -15.27
N GLN A 81 1.57 10.16 -15.02
CA GLN A 81 2.89 10.64 -15.40
C GLN A 81 4.01 9.86 -14.70
N MET A 82 3.79 9.46 -13.44
CA MET A 82 4.71 8.62 -12.69
C MET A 82 4.90 7.27 -13.38
N PHE A 83 3.81 6.55 -13.68
CA PHE A 83 3.92 5.24 -14.31
C PHE A 83 4.36 5.28 -15.78
N ASP A 84 4.01 6.34 -16.53
CA ASP A 84 4.57 6.58 -17.87
C ASP A 84 6.11 6.71 -17.80
N TYR A 85 6.61 7.44 -16.79
CA TYR A 85 8.04 7.58 -16.53
C TYR A 85 8.67 6.24 -16.14
N VAL A 86 8.09 5.51 -15.18
CA VAL A 86 8.56 4.20 -14.71
C VAL A 86 8.77 3.26 -15.89
N LYS A 87 7.75 3.17 -16.78
CA LYS A 87 7.81 2.37 -17.99
C LYS A 87 8.87 2.86 -18.97
N SER A 88 8.99 4.18 -19.19
CA SER A 88 10.00 4.76 -20.10
C SER A 88 11.45 4.49 -19.66
N LYS A 89 11.66 4.30 -18.36
CA LYS A 89 12.96 3.99 -17.76
C LYS A 89 13.26 2.50 -17.64
N GLY A 90 12.28 1.65 -17.94
CA GLY A 90 12.43 0.20 -17.79
C GLY A 90 12.64 -0.20 -16.33
N PHE A 91 12.13 0.58 -15.37
CA PHE A 91 12.10 0.15 -13.98
C PHE A 91 11.14 -1.02 -13.83
N ILE A 92 11.54 -2.00 -13.02
CA ILE A 92 10.59 -2.96 -12.44
C ILE A 92 9.83 -2.22 -11.35
N SER A 93 8.52 -2.42 -11.29
CA SER A 93 7.62 -1.68 -10.40
C SER A 93 6.91 -2.59 -9.39
N ALA A 94 6.79 -2.12 -8.15
CA ALA A 94 6.07 -2.83 -7.10
C ALA A 94 5.15 -1.93 -6.27
N LEU A 95 3.98 -2.43 -5.89
CA LEU A 95 3.11 -1.79 -4.89
C LEU A 95 3.17 -2.59 -3.59
N ILE A 96 3.38 -1.91 -2.45
CA ILE A 96 3.53 -2.55 -1.15
C ILE A 96 2.67 -1.79 -0.12
N SER A 97 1.50 -2.33 0.24
CA SER A 97 0.54 -1.63 1.08
C SER A 97 -0.25 -2.57 2.00
N ALA A 98 -0.55 -2.13 3.22
CA ALA A 98 -1.44 -2.85 4.15
C ALA A 98 -2.94 -2.69 3.80
N SER A 99 -3.26 -2.00 2.71
CA SER A 99 -4.60 -1.90 2.14
C SER A 99 -5.03 -3.19 1.45
N SER A 100 -6.10 -3.12 0.66
CA SER A 100 -6.64 -4.24 -0.11
C SER A 100 -5.83 -4.53 -1.38
N ILE A 101 -5.62 -5.82 -1.67
CA ILE A 101 -5.03 -6.29 -2.93
C ILE A 101 -5.85 -5.90 -4.15
N GLU A 102 -7.16 -5.71 -4.04
CA GLU A 102 -8.00 -5.26 -5.17
C GLU A 102 -7.70 -3.81 -5.56
N VAL A 103 -7.33 -2.97 -4.59
CA VAL A 103 -6.83 -1.62 -4.86
C VAL A 103 -5.53 -1.69 -5.64
N ALA A 104 -4.60 -2.57 -5.25
CA ALA A 104 -3.34 -2.79 -5.96
C ALA A 104 -3.56 -3.37 -7.37
N ARG A 105 -4.47 -4.35 -7.53
CA ARG A 105 -4.86 -4.96 -8.81
C ARG A 105 -5.44 -3.92 -9.77
N ARG A 106 -6.19 -2.94 -9.27
CA ARG A 106 -6.69 -1.82 -10.08
C ARG A 106 -5.54 -0.99 -10.67
N VAL A 107 -4.57 -0.60 -9.84
CA VAL A 107 -3.36 0.13 -10.31
C VAL A 107 -2.58 -0.73 -11.32
N GLN A 108 -2.39 -2.02 -11.03
CA GLN A 108 -1.72 -2.95 -11.92
C GLN A 108 -2.41 -3.04 -13.29
N LYS A 109 -3.74 -3.13 -13.32
CA LYS A 109 -4.53 -3.16 -14.55
C LYS A 109 -4.40 -1.85 -15.34
N ASP A 110 -4.49 -0.71 -14.65
CA ASP A 110 -4.55 0.60 -15.30
C ASP A 110 -3.18 1.09 -15.79
N PHE A 111 -2.09 0.70 -15.11
CA PHE A 111 -0.74 1.23 -15.37
C PHE A 111 0.34 0.17 -15.67
N GLY A 112 0.01 -1.13 -15.57
CA GLY A 112 0.93 -2.21 -15.90
C GLY A 112 2.03 -2.44 -14.86
N VAL A 113 1.69 -2.41 -13.58
CA VAL A 113 2.63 -2.68 -12.47
C VAL A 113 3.06 -4.16 -12.46
N ASP A 114 4.35 -4.43 -12.25
CA ASP A 114 4.92 -5.78 -12.32
C ASP A 114 4.58 -6.63 -11.07
N HIS A 115 4.70 -6.05 -9.87
CA HIS A 115 4.47 -6.76 -8.61
C HIS A 115 3.50 -6.03 -7.68
N ILE A 116 2.65 -6.78 -6.99
CA ILE A 116 1.72 -6.24 -6.00
C ILE A 116 1.75 -7.07 -4.71
N PHE A 117 1.83 -6.38 -3.58
CA PHE A 117 1.83 -6.98 -2.25
C PHE A 117 0.87 -6.20 -1.34
N ALA A 118 -0.23 -6.83 -0.98
CA ALA A 118 -1.24 -6.25 -0.11
C ALA A 118 -2.07 -7.31 0.59
N ASN A 119 -2.89 -6.90 1.55
CA ASN A 119 -3.77 -7.79 2.28
C ASN A 119 -4.99 -8.17 1.41
N GLU A 120 -5.44 -9.40 1.47
CA GLU A 120 -6.47 -9.94 0.59
C GLU A 120 -7.68 -10.46 1.39
N LEU A 121 -8.83 -9.83 1.18
CA LEU A 121 -10.12 -10.32 1.63
C LEU A 121 -10.67 -11.30 0.59
N ILE A 122 -10.81 -12.58 0.97
CA ILE A 122 -11.20 -13.62 0.03
C ILE A 122 -12.72 -13.56 -0.21
N ILE A 123 -13.10 -13.34 -1.46
CA ILE A 123 -14.49 -13.31 -1.91
C ILE A 123 -14.82 -14.62 -2.64
N ARG A 124 -15.94 -15.25 -2.29
CA ARG A 124 -16.50 -16.41 -3.00
C ARG A 124 -17.99 -16.22 -3.23
N ASP A 125 -18.46 -16.53 -4.43
CA ASP A 125 -19.87 -16.39 -4.82
C ASP A 125 -20.45 -14.99 -4.48
N ASN A 126 -19.67 -13.95 -4.79
CA ASN A 126 -19.98 -12.55 -4.48
C ASN A 126 -20.18 -12.24 -2.98
N LYS A 127 -19.62 -13.05 -2.09
CA LYS A 127 -19.70 -12.85 -0.64
C LYS A 127 -18.34 -12.95 0.04
N VAL A 128 -18.20 -12.26 1.17
CA VAL A 128 -17.04 -12.41 2.04
C VAL A 128 -17.00 -13.83 2.58
N SER A 129 -15.91 -14.55 2.28
CA SER A 129 -15.80 -15.97 2.62
C SER A 129 -15.51 -16.24 4.11
N GLY A 130 -14.96 -15.25 4.81
CA GLY A 130 -14.37 -15.41 6.14
C GLY A 130 -12.87 -15.69 6.12
N GLU A 131 -12.24 -15.81 4.95
CA GLU A 131 -10.79 -15.95 4.81
C GLU A 131 -10.12 -14.61 4.49
N PHE A 132 -8.92 -14.43 5.03
CA PHE A 132 -8.09 -13.25 4.84
C PHE A 132 -6.64 -13.71 4.69
N LEU A 133 -5.91 -13.15 3.73
CA LEU A 133 -4.46 -13.30 3.63
C LEU A 133 -3.81 -11.97 3.97
N TRP A 134 -2.87 -11.96 4.91
CA TRP A 134 -2.30 -10.70 5.41
C TRP A 134 -0.77 -10.66 5.38
N PRO A 135 -0.13 -10.75 4.20
CA PRO A 135 1.33 -10.69 4.11
C PRO A 135 1.93 -9.42 4.76
N LEU A 136 1.15 -8.34 4.85
CA LEU A 136 1.56 -7.06 5.45
C LEU A 136 1.14 -6.92 6.91
N GLY A 137 0.12 -7.65 7.35
CA GLY A 137 -0.50 -7.44 8.67
C GLY A 137 -0.83 -5.96 8.90
N ALA A 138 -0.36 -5.39 10.02
CA ALA A 138 -0.51 -3.99 10.37
C ALA A 138 0.46 -3.02 9.62
N GLY A 139 1.39 -3.54 8.82
CA GLY A 139 2.13 -2.76 7.82
C GLY A 139 3.49 -2.17 8.24
N LYS A 140 3.91 -2.19 9.51
CA LYS A 140 5.19 -1.54 9.91
C LYS A 140 6.45 -2.31 9.51
N GLU A 141 6.58 -3.57 9.92
CA GLU A 141 7.83 -4.33 9.71
C GLU A 141 7.84 -5.09 8.37
N LYS A 142 6.65 -5.41 7.85
CA LYS A 142 6.50 -6.33 6.71
C LYS A 142 6.87 -5.71 5.36
N LYS A 143 6.85 -4.39 5.22
CA LYS A 143 7.23 -3.74 3.96
C LYS A 143 8.72 -3.96 3.64
N ALA A 144 9.61 -3.81 4.62
CA ALA A 144 11.04 -4.07 4.45
C ALA A 144 11.34 -5.54 4.12
N ASP A 145 10.68 -6.49 4.80
CA ASP A 145 10.78 -7.92 4.49
C ASP A 145 10.42 -8.22 3.03
N ILE A 146 9.35 -7.62 2.52
CA ILE A 146 8.89 -7.81 1.14
C ILE A 146 9.87 -7.23 0.14
N ILE A 147 10.40 -6.03 0.41
CA ILE A 147 11.43 -5.43 -0.45
C ILE A 147 12.64 -6.35 -0.53
N ARG A 148 13.13 -6.87 0.62
CA ARG A 148 14.25 -7.81 0.66
C ARG A 148 13.98 -9.07 -0.16
N ASN A 149 12.82 -9.69 0.03
CA ASN A 149 12.47 -10.91 -0.69
C ASN A 149 12.35 -10.66 -2.20
N LEU A 150 11.68 -9.57 -2.60
CA LEU A 150 11.55 -9.20 -4.01
C LEU A 150 12.92 -8.88 -4.64
N CYS A 151 13.79 -8.17 -3.92
CA CYS A 151 15.16 -7.90 -4.37
C CYS A 151 15.93 -9.21 -4.61
N ASN A 152 15.82 -10.17 -3.70
CA ASN A 152 16.46 -11.48 -3.84
C ASN A 152 15.91 -12.24 -5.06
N ASP A 153 14.58 -12.28 -5.23
CA ASP A 153 13.92 -12.96 -6.34
C ASP A 153 14.31 -12.36 -7.70
N LEU A 154 14.50 -11.04 -7.76
CA LEU A 154 14.89 -10.31 -8.97
C LEU A 154 16.41 -10.20 -9.17
N ASN A 155 17.22 -10.69 -8.22
CA ASN A 155 18.68 -10.50 -8.20
C ASN A 155 19.08 -9.00 -8.32
N ILE A 156 18.41 -8.16 -7.54
CA ILE A 156 18.62 -6.70 -7.43
C ILE A 156 19.13 -6.40 -6.01
N SER A 157 20.08 -5.48 -5.88
CA SER A 157 20.48 -5.02 -4.54
C SER A 157 19.43 -4.06 -3.96
N PRO A 158 19.14 -4.09 -2.64
CA PRO A 158 18.29 -3.07 -2.01
C PRO A 158 18.78 -1.62 -2.28
N ASN A 159 20.10 -1.42 -2.43
CA ASN A 159 20.69 -0.14 -2.81
C ASN A 159 20.36 0.32 -4.24
N GLU A 160 19.88 -0.57 -5.11
CA GLU A 160 19.38 -0.27 -6.46
C GLU A 160 17.85 -0.09 -6.47
N THR A 161 17.22 0.00 -5.30
CA THR A 161 15.77 0.17 -5.14
C THR A 161 15.41 1.59 -4.74
N ILE A 162 14.32 2.09 -5.32
CA ILE A 162 13.66 3.34 -4.95
C ILE A 162 12.38 2.99 -4.18
N TYR A 163 12.09 3.71 -3.10
CA TYR A 163 10.79 3.59 -2.41
C TYR A 163 10.15 4.96 -2.20
N ILE A 164 8.85 5.07 -2.50
CA ILE A 164 8.05 6.28 -2.30
C ILE A 164 6.92 5.95 -1.32
N GLY A 165 6.89 6.68 -0.20
CA GLY A 165 5.93 6.49 0.91
C GLY A 165 5.60 7.81 1.59
N ASP A 166 4.60 7.80 2.48
CA ASP A 166 4.06 9.01 3.11
C ASP A 166 3.87 8.88 4.63
N SER A 167 3.99 7.68 5.21
CA SER A 167 3.59 7.43 6.60
C SER A 167 4.67 6.77 7.46
N ASP A 168 4.42 6.70 8.77
CA ASP A 168 5.31 6.01 9.72
C ASP A 168 5.44 4.50 9.43
N LYS A 169 4.52 3.92 8.66
CA LYS A 169 4.60 2.51 8.21
C LYS A 169 5.69 2.28 7.17
N ASP A 170 6.20 3.33 6.54
CA ASP A 170 7.24 3.25 5.51
C ASP A 170 8.66 3.37 6.08
N ILE A 171 8.80 3.64 7.39
CA ILE A 171 10.10 3.92 8.02
C ILE A 171 11.10 2.77 7.81
N GLU A 172 10.68 1.52 8.05
CA GLU A 172 11.58 0.38 7.87
C GLU A 172 11.87 0.11 6.39
N ALA A 173 10.91 0.38 5.50
CA ALA A 173 11.14 0.31 4.06
C ALA A 173 12.17 1.36 3.58
N PHE A 174 12.12 2.57 4.13
CA PHE A 174 13.06 3.65 3.80
C PHE A 174 14.50 3.32 4.20
N LYS A 175 14.68 2.63 5.33
CA LYS A 175 15.99 2.18 5.82
C LYS A 175 16.58 1.05 4.96
N GLU A 176 15.75 0.30 4.24
CA GLU A 176 16.17 -0.84 3.43
C GLU A 176 16.68 -0.44 2.03
N VAL A 177 16.18 0.67 1.47
CA VAL A 177 16.40 1.02 0.06
C VAL A 177 17.49 2.06 -0.17
N GLY A 178 18.06 2.08 -1.38
CA GLY A 178 19.11 3.03 -1.75
C GLY A 178 18.64 4.45 -2.05
N LEU A 179 17.33 4.66 -2.28
CA LEU A 179 16.73 5.98 -2.41
C LEU A 179 15.30 5.94 -1.89
N SER A 180 15.00 6.82 -0.95
CA SER A 180 13.68 6.94 -0.33
C SER A 180 13.11 8.35 -0.49
N ILE A 181 11.83 8.44 -0.82
CA ILE A 181 11.15 9.73 -1.02
C ILE A 181 9.91 9.78 -0.13
N ALA A 182 9.95 10.68 0.85
CA ALA A 182 8.76 11.04 1.63
C ALA A 182 7.89 11.98 0.79
N PHE A 183 6.76 11.47 0.30
CA PHE A 183 5.81 12.21 -0.51
C PHE A 183 4.66 12.73 0.35
N ASN A 184 4.48 14.05 0.40
CA ASN A 184 3.42 14.75 1.13
C ASN A 184 3.18 14.27 2.58
N SER A 185 4.24 13.79 3.24
CA SER A 185 4.15 13.14 4.53
C SER A 185 3.90 14.13 5.67
N ASN A 186 3.05 13.78 6.62
CA ASN A 186 2.95 14.49 7.90
C ASN A 186 3.84 13.87 9.00
N CYS A 187 4.51 12.75 8.70
CA CYS A 187 5.36 12.06 9.66
C CYS A 187 6.76 12.69 9.68
N LYS A 188 7.08 13.38 10.79
CA LYS A 188 8.40 14.00 10.97
C LYS A 188 9.52 12.97 10.91
N GLU A 189 9.36 11.84 11.58
CA GLU A 189 10.39 10.79 11.62
C GLU A 189 10.70 10.23 10.22
N LEU A 190 9.67 9.98 9.41
CA LEU A 190 9.86 9.55 8.02
C LEU A 190 10.61 10.61 7.20
N LYS A 191 10.22 11.88 7.34
CA LYS A 191 10.88 13.01 6.67
C LYS A 191 12.35 13.15 7.06
N ASP A 192 12.68 12.94 8.34
CA ASP A 192 14.04 13.06 8.85
C ASP A 192 14.99 11.99 8.25
N ILE A 193 14.48 10.81 7.87
CA ILE A 193 15.27 9.71 7.32
C ILE A 193 15.19 9.57 5.79
N ALA A 194 14.32 10.35 5.13
CA ALA A 194 14.12 10.28 3.69
C ALA A 194 15.34 10.81 2.94
N THR A 195 15.67 10.22 1.78
CA THR A 195 16.67 10.81 0.88
C THR A 195 16.18 12.15 0.33
N PHE A 196 14.90 12.21 -0.04
CA PHE A 196 14.23 13.43 -0.47
C PHE A 196 12.85 13.56 0.17
N VAL A 197 12.46 14.80 0.41
CA VAL A 197 11.11 15.16 0.86
C VAL A 197 10.44 15.98 -0.24
N VAL A 198 9.22 15.61 -0.60
CA VAL A 198 8.43 16.29 -1.64
C VAL A 198 7.06 16.64 -1.07
N ASP A 199 6.91 17.90 -0.67
CA ASP A 199 5.63 18.43 -0.18
C ASP A 199 4.78 18.93 -1.37
N SER A 200 3.90 18.07 -1.89
CA SER A 200 2.98 18.40 -2.98
C SER A 200 1.82 17.40 -3.02
N ASP A 201 0.65 17.86 -3.46
CA ASP A 201 -0.51 17.02 -3.80
C ASP A 201 -0.40 16.32 -5.16
N ASN A 202 0.72 16.46 -5.87
CA ASN A 202 0.91 15.95 -7.22
C ASN A 202 2.16 15.08 -7.32
N LEU A 203 1.95 13.77 -7.51
CA LEU A 203 3.01 12.76 -7.55
C LEU A 203 4.04 13.02 -8.65
N SER A 204 3.68 13.71 -9.75
CA SER A 204 4.63 14.04 -10.82
C SER A 204 5.77 14.96 -10.36
N LYS A 205 5.64 15.64 -9.21
CA LYS A 205 6.73 16.46 -8.65
C LYS A 205 7.91 15.60 -8.19
N VAL A 206 7.67 14.33 -7.86
CA VAL A 206 8.71 13.36 -7.50
C VAL A 206 9.67 13.10 -8.66
N LEU A 207 9.23 13.22 -9.91
CA LEU A 207 10.04 12.95 -11.11
C LEU A 207 11.36 13.74 -11.16
N LYS A 208 11.42 14.91 -10.52
CA LYS A 208 12.64 15.75 -10.47
C LYS A 208 13.78 15.12 -9.67
N TYR A 209 13.46 14.18 -8.79
CA TYR A 209 14.38 13.51 -7.87
C TYR A 209 14.75 12.11 -8.34
N LEU A 210 14.09 11.62 -9.39
CA LEU A 210 14.36 10.30 -9.96
C LEU A 210 15.45 10.40 -11.04
N PRO A 211 16.18 9.30 -11.31
CA PRO A 211 17.25 9.25 -12.31
C PRO A 211 16.81 9.70 -13.71
N LYS A 212 17.69 10.41 -14.41
CA LYS A 212 17.37 10.99 -15.72
C LYS A 212 17.38 10.02 -16.88
#